data_AF-G4CHM5-F1
#
_entry.id   AF-G4CHM5-F1
#
_cell.length_a   1.000
_cell.length_b   1.000
_cell.length_c   1.000
_cell.angle_alpha   90.00
_cell.angle_beta   90.00
_cell.angle_gamma   90.00
#
_symmetry.space_group_name_H-M   'P 1'
#
loop_
_entity.id
_entity.type
_entity.pdbx_description
1 polymer ?
#
loop_
_entity_poly.entity_id
_entity_poly.type
_entity_poly.pdbx_seq_one_letter_code
_entity_poly.pdbx_strand_id
1 'polypeptide(L)'
;MQQSVPSHEKLAQIDRNAERIGQLSQRLNDLDRAVQRGLAAQAALSGLFQPYGVGKVNLSAALGGYRSQTAVAVGAGYRFNEMLAAKTGVAFNVRGGGVSYNLGVNLEW
;
A
#
# COMPACT_ATOMS: atom_id res chain seq x y z
N MET A 1 -50.07 -0.94 -18.64
CA MET A 1 -50.27 -0.65 -17.20
C MET A 1 -48.95 -0.09 -16.66
N GLN A 2 -48.84 1.23 -16.53
CA GLN A 2 -47.70 1.87 -15.84
C GLN A 2 -48.06 1.93 -14.36
N GLN A 3 -47.38 1.14 -13.54
CA GLN A 3 -47.50 1.24 -12.09
C GLN A 3 -46.95 2.60 -11.67
N SER A 4 -47.85 3.52 -11.34
CA SER A 4 -47.52 4.81 -10.73
C SER A 4 -46.97 4.55 -9.33
N VAL A 5 -45.64 4.39 -9.23
CA VAL A 5 -44.94 4.34 -7.94
C VAL A 5 -45.29 5.61 -7.17
N PRO A 6 -45.88 5.52 -5.97
CA PRO A 6 -46.32 6.68 -5.20
C PRO A 6 -45.14 7.62 -4.94
N SER A 7 -45.35 8.93 -5.12
CA SER A 7 -44.30 9.96 -5.09
C SER A 7 -43.42 9.91 -3.83
N HIS A 8 -43.97 9.48 -2.70
CA HIS A 8 -43.24 9.29 -1.43
C HIS A 8 -42.19 8.18 -1.49
N GLU A 9 -42.44 7.11 -2.25
CA GLU A 9 -41.51 6.00 -2.40
C GLU A 9 -40.33 6.40 -3.30
N LYS A 10 -40.57 7.23 -4.32
CA LYS A 10 -39.51 7.81 -5.15
C LYS A 10 -38.59 8.74 -4.35
N LEU A 11 -39.14 9.58 -3.47
CA LEU A 11 -38.36 10.45 -2.60
C LEU A 11 -37.48 9.63 -1.64
N ALA A 12 -38.04 8.62 -0.99
CA ALA A 12 -37.27 7.72 -0.13
C ALA A 12 -36.19 6.93 -0.90
N GLN A 13 -36.42 6.58 -2.17
CA GLN A 13 -35.38 5.99 -3.02
C GLN A 13 -34.27 6.99 -3.37
N ILE A 14 -34.60 8.25 -3.64
CA ILE A 14 -33.63 9.32 -3.93
C ILE A 14 -32.75 9.58 -2.69
N ASP A 15 -33.34 9.69 -1.51
CA ASP A 15 -32.59 9.94 -0.26
C ASP A 15 -31.62 8.79 0.04
N ARG A 16 -32.08 7.53 -0.07
CA ARG A 16 -31.23 6.35 0.07
C ARG A 16 -30.10 6.31 -0.96
N ASN A 17 -30.37 6.75 -2.19
CA ASN A 17 -29.34 6.83 -3.22
C ASN A 17 -28.32 7.92 -2.90
N ALA A 18 -28.75 9.08 -2.41
CA ALA A 18 -27.87 10.16 -1.99
C ALA A 18 -26.94 9.73 -0.84
N GLU A 19 -27.47 9.03 0.17
CA GLU A 19 -26.68 8.45 1.25
C GLU A 19 -25.63 7.45 0.73
N ARG A 20 -26.05 6.54 -0.16
CA ARG A 20 -25.15 5.56 -0.78
C ARG A 20 -24.03 6.22 -1.59
N ILE A 21 -24.35 7.29 -2.33
CA ILE A 21 -23.36 8.06 -3.09
C ILE A 21 -22.38 8.76 -2.14
N GLY A 22 -22.87 9.30 -1.02
CA GLY A 22 -22.02 9.88 0.02
C GLY A 22 -21.03 8.86 0.61
N GLN A 23 -21.53 7.68 0.98
CA GLN A 23 -20.69 6.58 1.48
C GLN A 23 -19.69 6.10 0.43
N LEU A 24 -20.09 6.01 -0.85
CA LEU A 24 -19.19 5.64 -1.93
C LEU A 24 -18.07 6.68 -2.09
N SER A 25 -18.41 7.96 -2.06
CA SER A 25 -17.44 9.06 -2.17
C SER A 25 -16.41 9.00 -1.03
N GLN A 26 -16.85 8.70 0.19
CA GLN A 26 -15.97 8.48 1.34
C GLN A 26 -15.04 7.29 1.11
N ARG A 27 -15.59 6.14 0.69
CA ARG A 27 -14.80 4.94 0.39
C ARG A 27 -13.78 5.15 -0.73
N LEU A 28 -14.14 5.92 -1.76
CA LEU A 28 -13.23 6.27 -2.86
C LEU A 28 -12.05 7.13 -2.37
N ASN A 29 -12.32 8.10 -1.50
CA ASN A 29 -11.25 8.92 -0.89
C ASN A 29 -10.33 8.08 0.00
N ASP A 30 -10.90 7.14 0.76
CA ASP A 30 -10.11 6.22 1.59
C ASP A 30 -9.27 5.27 0.74
N LEU A 31 -9.84 4.77 -0.36
CA LEU A 31 -9.12 3.93 -1.32
C LEU A 31 -7.97 4.71 -1.99
N ASP A 32 -8.19 5.93 -2.46
CA ASP A 32 -7.14 6.77 -3.05
C ASP A 32 -5.99 6.98 -2.05
N ARG A 33 -6.31 7.28 -0.78
CA ARG A 33 -5.29 7.39 0.27
C ARG A 33 -4.57 6.08 0.52
N ALA A 34 -5.28 4.94 0.55
CA ALA A 34 -4.67 3.63 0.74
C ALA A 34 -3.72 3.28 -0.41
N VAL A 35 -4.08 3.58 -1.66
CA VAL A 35 -3.23 3.39 -2.84
C VAL A 35 -1.98 4.27 -2.75
N GLN A 36 -2.13 5.56 -2.44
CA GLN A 36 -0.99 6.47 -2.32
C GLN A 36 -0.01 6.02 -1.24
N ARG A 37 -0.54 5.57 -0.09
CA ARG A 37 0.24 4.97 1.01
C ARG A 37 0.95 3.68 0.59
N GLY A 38 0.26 2.80 -0.15
CA GLY A 38 0.84 1.57 -0.66
C GLY A 38 2.03 1.83 -1.59
N LEU A 39 1.87 2.77 -2.53
CA LEU A 39 2.92 3.17 -3.46
C LEU A 39 4.10 3.85 -2.76
N ALA A 40 3.85 4.73 -1.78
CA ALA A 40 4.91 5.34 -0.98
C ALA A 40 5.71 4.27 -0.20
N ALA A 41 5.01 3.32 0.43
CA ALA A 41 5.63 2.21 1.15
C ALA A 41 6.43 1.29 0.21
N GLN A 42 5.92 1.02 -0.98
CA GLN A 42 6.63 0.23 -1.98
C GLN A 42 7.88 0.94 -2.50
N ALA A 43 7.81 2.25 -2.72
CA ALA A 43 8.98 3.05 -3.08
C ALA A 43 10.05 3.04 -1.97
N ALA A 44 9.63 3.05 -0.70
CA ALA A 44 10.55 2.89 0.41
C ALA A 44 11.17 1.49 0.42
N LEU A 45 10.36 0.44 0.27
CA LEU A 45 10.81 -0.96 0.25
C LEU A 45 11.76 -1.29 -0.92
N SER A 46 11.56 -0.66 -2.08
CA SER A 46 12.45 -0.82 -3.24
C SER A 46 13.77 -0.08 -3.05
N GLY A 47 13.76 1.03 -2.29
CA GLY A 47 14.96 1.75 -1.88
C GLY A 47 15.82 1.03 -0.85
N LEU A 48 15.34 -0.08 -0.27
CA LEU A 48 16.14 -0.89 0.66
C LEU A 48 17.35 -1.48 -0.07
N PHE A 49 18.52 -1.09 0.42
CA PHE A 49 19.80 -1.50 -0.12
C PHE A 49 19.98 -3.02 -0.05
N GLN A 50 20.57 -3.57 -1.11
CA GLN A 50 20.79 -5.01 -1.24
C GLN A 50 22.17 -5.41 -0.69
N PRO A 51 22.31 -6.61 -0.09
CA PRO A 51 23.58 -7.13 0.39
C PRO A 51 24.65 -7.21 -0.71
N TYR A 52 25.79 -6.52 -0.54
CA TYR A 52 26.95 -6.67 -1.43
C TYR A 52 27.98 -7.71 -0.94
N GLY A 53 28.03 -8.00 0.37
CA GLY A 53 28.99 -8.95 0.95
C GLY A 53 28.38 -10.34 1.20
N VAL A 54 29.08 -11.40 0.78
CA VAL A 54 28.75 -12.80 1.10
C VAL A 54 28.99 -13.08 2.59
N GLY A 55 28.07 -13.79 3.23
CA GLY A 55 28.18 -14.20 4.64
C GLY A 55 27.94 -13.08 5.65
N LYS A 56 27.47 -11.90 5.21
CA LYS A 56 27.17 -10.75 6.08
C LYS A 56 25.70 -10.37 6.04
N VAL A 57 25.12 -10.15 7.22
CA VAL A 57 23.78 -9.54 7.34
C VAL A 57 23.90 -8.05 7.00
N ASN A 58 23.02 -7.58 6.13
CA ASN A 58 22.92 -6.16 5.77
C ASN A 58 21.61 -5.63 6.33
N LEU A 59 21.69 -4.58 7.14
CA LEU A 59 20.54 -3.83 7.61
C LEU A 59 20.43 -2.56 6.77
N SER A 60 19.24 -2.29 6.23
CA SER A 60 18.98 -1.12 5.42
C SER A 60 17.70 -0.41 5.86
N ALA A 61 17.69 0.90 5.67
CA ALA A 61 16.54 1.75 5.89
C ALA A 61 16.39 2.70 4.70
N ALA A 62 15.16 2.98 4.32
CA ALA A 62 14.85 3.79 3.15
C ALA A 62 13.58 4.61 3.39
N LEU A 63 13.48 5.74 2.69
CA LEU A 63 12.30 6.61 2.72
C LEU A 63 11.68 6.60 1.33
N GLY A 64 10.36 6.54 1.27
CA GLY A 64 9.60 6.54 0.04
C GLY A 64 8.45 7.54 0.12
N GLY A 65 8.13 8.17 -1.00
CA GLY A 65 7.06 9.15 -1.09
C GLY A 65 6.27 8.97 -2.37
N TYR A 66 4.95 9.13 -2.27
CA TYR A 66 4.07 9.19 -3.43
C TYR A 66 2.96 10.20 -3.19
N ARG A 67 2.85 11.19 -4.09
CA ARG A 67 1.98 12.37 -3.92
C ARG A 67 2.19 13.02 -2.54
N SER A 68 1.15 13.06 -1.70
CA SER A 68 1.18 13.68 -0.37
C SER A 68 1.43 12.67 0.76
N GLN A 69 1.76 11.41 0.44
CA GLN A 69 2.03 10.35 1.41
C GLN A 69 3.52 10.02 1.48
N THR A 70 3.99 9.74 2.69
CA THR A 70 5.38 9.38 2.98
C THR A 70 5.42 8.10 3.80
N ALA A 71 6.37 7.24 3.48
CA ALA A 71 6.62 5.98 4.14
C ALA A 71 8.09 5.81 4.48
N VAL A 72 8.34 5.08 5.56
CA VAL A 72 9.67 4.65 6.00
C VAL A 72 9.72 3.14 5.89
N ALA A 73 10.76 2.61 5.26
CA ALA A 73 11.04 1.19 5.20
C ALA A 73 12.30 0.87 5.99
N VAL A 74 12.29 -0.29 6.63
CA VAL A 74 13.48 -0.94 7.20
C VAL A 74 13.50 -2.38 6.73
N GLY A 75 14.67 -2.91 6.47
CA GLY A 75 14.81 -4.30 6.04
C GLY A 75 16.17 -4.87 6.33
N ALA A 76 16.23 -6.18 6.22
CA ALA A 76 17.45 -6.95 6.35
C ALA A 76 17.61 -7.87 5.14
N GLY A 77 18.85 -8.04 4.72
CA GLY A 77 19.21 -8.99 3.69
C GLY A 77 20.40 -9.83 4.10
N TYR A 78 20.43 -11.07 3.61
CA TYR A 78 21.54 -11.97 3.80
C TYR A 78 21.90 -12.63 2.47
N ARG A 79 23.20 -12.61 2.15
CA ARG A 79 23.74 -13.28 0.97
C ARG A 79 24.43 -14.56 1.42
N PHE A 80 23.80 -15.70 1.13
CA PHE A 80 24.28 -17.01 1.53
C PHE A 80 25.55 -17.39 0.75
N ASN A 81 25.58 -17.08 -0.54
CA ASN A 81 26.73 -17.26 -1.42
C ASN A 81 26.65 -16.23 -2.57
N GLU A 82 27.64 -16.23 -3.47
CA GLU A 82 27.63 -15.34 -4.64
C GLU A 82 26.40 -15.55 -5.54
N MET A 83 25.79 -16.73 -5.51
CA MET A 83 24.66 -17.13 -6.36
C MET A 83 23.28 -17.00 -5.70
N LEU A 84 23.19 -16.78 -4.38
CA LEU A 84 21.94 -16.81 -3.62
C LEU A 84 21.94 -15.74 -2.54
N ALA A 85 20.99 -14.82 -2.66
CA ALA A 85 20.68 -13.83 -1.64
C ALA A 85 19.19 -13.82 -1.31
N ALA A 86 18.85 -13.52 -0.07
CA ALA A 86 17.48 -13.26 0.36
C ALA A 86 17.39 -11.90 1.05
N LYS A 87 16.26 -11.24 0.90
CA LYS A 87 15.95 -9.99 1.59
C LYS A 87 14.51 -9.96 2.06
N THR A 88 14.29 -9.23 3.14
CA THR A 88 12.97 -8.92 3.67
C THR A 88 12.97 -7.51 4.23
N GLY A 89 11.81 -6.87 4.19
CA GLY A 89 11.64 -5.52 4.67
C GLY A 89 10.19 -5.24 5.03
N VAL A 90 10.02 -4.27 5.92
CA VAL A 90 8.74 -3.75 6.36
C VAL A 90 8.74 -2.24 6.19
N ALA A 91 7.60 -1.69 5.81
CA ALA A 91 7.43 -0.26 5.62
C ALA A 91 6.18 0.23 6.34
N PHE A 92 6.30 1.43 6.90
CA PHE A 92 5.31 2.10 7.71
C PHE A 92 5.00 3.45 7.09
N ASN A 93 3.72 3.74 6.88
CA ASN A 93 3.29 5.06 6.45
C ASN A 93 3.27 6.04 7.63
N VAL A 94 3.96 7.17 7.48
CA VAL A 94 4.09 8.20 8.53
C VAL A 94 2.75 8.89 8.81
N ARG A 95 1.86 8.92 7.80
CA ARG A 95 0.54 9.55 7.88
C ARG A 95 -0.56 8.56 7.55
N GLY A 96 -1.18 8.00 8.59
CA GLY A 96 -2.44 7.27 8.46
C GLY A 96 -2.33 5.75 8.39
N GLY A 97 -1.50 5.15 9.26
CA GLY A 97 -1.63 3.76 9.71
C GLY A 97 -1.76 2.73 8.59
N GLY A 98 -0.63 2.33 8.00
CA GLY A 98 -0.57 1.24 7.03
C GLY A 98 0.82 0.63 7.02
N VAL A 99 0.86 -0.71 7.03
CA VAL A 99 2.10 -1.51 7.04
C VAL A 99 2.14 -2.33 5.75
N SER A 100 3.29 -2.29 5.08
CA SER A 100 3.59 -3.13 3.93
C SER A 100 4.84 -3.96 4.22
N TYR A 101 4.95 -5.17 3.69
CA TYR A 101 6.12 -6.01 3.84
C TYR A 101 6.53 -6.61 2.49
N ASN A 102 7.82 -6.90 2.33
CA ASN A 102 8.34 -7.62 1.18
C ASN A 102 9.27 -8.77 1.59
N LEU A 103 9.33 -9.76 0.71
CA LEU A 103 10.23 -10.90 0.76
C LEU A 103 10.70 -11.15 -0.67
N GLY A 104 11.99 -11.32 -0.86
CA GLY A 104 12.58 -11.55 -2.17
C GLY A 104 13.83 -12.42 -2.06
N VAL A 105 14.03 -13.24 -3.08
CA VAL A 105 15.23 -14.05 -3.25
C VAL A 105 15.84 -13.72 -4.61
N ASN A 106 17.17 -13.66 -4.66
CA ASN A 106 17.94 -13.46 -5.87
C ASN A 106 18.79 -14.70 -6.11
N LEU A 107 18.73 -15.23 -7.33
CA LEU A 107 19.53 -16.33 -7.81
C LEU A 107 20.38 -15.83 -9.00
N GLU A 108 21.67 -16.10 -8.99
CA GLU A 108 22.60 -15.81 -10.09
C GLU A 108 23.19 -17.14 -10.60
N TRP A 109 23.27 -17.32 -11.93
CA TRP A 109 23.79 -18.53 -12.59
C TRP A 109 24.79 -18.17 -13.69
#